data_AF-A0A7X4BZS3-F1
#
_entry.id   AF-A0A7X4BZS3-F1
#
_cell.length_a   1.000
_cell.length_b   1.000
_cell.length_c   1.000
_cell.angle_alpha   90.00
_cell.angle_beta   90.00
_cell.angle_gamma   90.00
#
_symmetry.space_group_name_H-M   'P 1'
#
loop_
_entity.id
_entity.type
_entity.pdbx_description
1 polymer ?
#
loop_
_entity_poly.entity_id
_entity_poly.type
_entity_poly.pdbx_seq_one_letter_code
_entity_poly.pdbx_strand_id
1 'polypeptide(L)'
;MSDRYGIAEWYGAPMGSLSVAERHQRAKMALGHADPPTCPFQARERACGKKGGVCSIALPGQSPVIICPRRFDEGDMIPRWLGEIVGFSDPYVAREVPFMRSPTTGREAGRIDLIVSGDDAASV
;
A
#
# COMPACT_ATOMS: atom_id res chain seq x y z
N MET A 1 15.37 26.32 -2.31
CA MET A 1 14.29 25.39 -2.67
C MET A 1 13.54 25.03 -1.41
N SER A 2 12.21 24.89 -1.45
CA SER A 2 11.43 24.67 -0.22
C SER A 2 11.64 23.24 0.30
N ASP A 3 12.08 23.10 1.55
CA ASP A 3 12.20 21.83 2.29
C ASP A 3 10.82 21.31 2.75
N ARG A 4 9.84 21.30 1.85
CA ARG A 4 8.46 20.89 2.14
C ARG A 4 8.13 19.62 1.40
N TYR A 5 7.47 18.69 2.09
CA TYR A 5 6.92 17.51 1.47
C TYR A 5 5.81 17.88 0.49
N GLY A 6 5.81 17.20 -0.67
CA GLY A 6 4.73 17.22 -1.65
C GLY A 6 4.25 15.80 -1.97
N ILE A 7 3.15 15.71 -2.70
CA ILE A 7 2.66 14.43 -3.23
C ILE A 7 3.64 13.92 -4.28
N ALA A 8 4.15 12.70 -4.09
CA ALA A 8 5.02 12.03 -5.05
C ALA A 8 4.22 11.14 -6.00
N GLU A 9 3.23 10.41 -5.50
CA GLU A 9 2.29 9.61 -6.31
C GLU A 9 0.84 9.90 -5.90
N TRP A 10 -0.01 10.15 -6.91
CA TRP A 10 -1.43 10.43 -6.71
C TRP A 10 -2.32 9.46 -7.50
N TYR A 11 -3.09 8.64 -6.78
CA TYR A 11 -3.84 7.51 -7.33
C TYR A 11 -2.95 6.59 -8.19
N GLY A 12 -1.74 6.33 -7.70
CA GLY A 12 -0.74 5.47 -8.33
C GLY A 12 0.00 6.05 -9.54
N ALA A 13 -0.24 7.31 -9.91
CA ALA A 13 0.52 7.99 -10.95
C ALA A 13 1.58 8.93 -10.34
N PRO A 14 2.83 8.97 -10.85
CA PRO A 14 3.83 9.93 -10.40
C PRO A 14 3.35 11.37 -10.63
N MET A 15 3.42 12.22 -9.59
CA MET A 15 2.89 13.58 -9.65
C MET A 15 3.53 14.39 -10.79
N GLY A 16 4.82 14.20 -11.07
CA GLY A 16 5.53 14.85 -12.18
C GLY A 16 5.03 14.47 -13.59
N SER A 17 4.39 13.30 -13.74
CA SER A 17 3.87 12.83 -15.02
C SER A 17 2.48 13.38 -15.36
N LEU A 18 1.77 13.93 -14.37
CA LEU A 18 0.39 14.36 -14.53
C LEU A 18 0.30 15.75 -15.16
N SER A 19 -0.51 15.85 -16.22
CA SER A 19 -0.97 17.11 -16.79
C SER A 19 -1.82 17.91 -15.80
N VAL A 20 -2.01 19.20 -16.10
CA VAL A 20 -2.89 20.07 -15.30
C VAL A 20 -4.32 19.52 -15.25
N ALA A 21 -4.87 19.10 -16.40
CA ALA A 21 -6.21 18.52 -16.47
C ALA A 21 -6.36 17.26 -15.61
N GLU A 22 -5.37 16.37 -15.63
CA GLU A 22 -5.38 15.15 -14.81
C GLU A 22 -5.28 15.45 -13.31
N ARG A 23 -4.51 16.47 -12.91
CA ARG A 23 -4.46 16.94 -11.53
C ARG A 23 -5.80 17.50 -11.08
N HIS A 24 -6.48 18.29 -11.92
CA HIS A 24 -7.83 18.78 -11.63
C HIS A 24 -8.83 17.64 -11.47
N GLN A 25 -8.78 16.62 -12.34
CA GLN A 25 -9.67 15.47 -12.24
C GLN A 25 -9.44 14.68 -10.94
N ARG A 26 -8.18 14.43 -10.57
CA ARG A 26 -7.83 13.77 -9.31
C ARG A 26 -8.22 14.61 -8.09
N ALA A 27 -8.17 15.93 -8.18
CA ALA A 27 -8.65 16.83 -7.12
C ALA A 27 -10.17 16.65 -6.90
N LYS A 28 -10.97 16.55 -7.97
CA LYS A 28 -12.40 16.27 -7.87
C LYS A 28 -12.66 14.94 -7.15
N MET A 29 -11.90 13.89 -7.48
CA MET A 29 -12.00 12.59 -6.80
C MET A 29 -11.65 12.70 -5.31
N ALA A 30 -10.56 13.41 -4.98
CA ALA A 30 -10.13 13.61 -3.60
C ALA A 30 -11.15 14.41 -2.76
N LEU A 31 -11.89 15.32 -3.39
CA LEU A 31 -12.98 16.08 -2.78
C LEU A 31 -14.32 15.32 -2.74
N GLY A 32 -14.38 14.10 -3.29
CA GLY A 32 -15.61 13.30 -3.37
C GLY A 32 -16.61 13.77 -4.42
N HIS A 33 -16.17 14.59 -5.39
CA HIS A 33 -16.99 15.05 -6.51
C HIS A 33 -16.95 14.09 -7.72
N ALA A 34 -16.14 13.04 -7.66
CA ALA A 34 -16.03 12.00 -8.67
C ALA A 34 -15.57 10.69 -8.04
N ASP A 35 -15.87 9.56 -8.67
CA ASP A 35 -15.43 8.26 -8.19
C ASP A 35 -13.91 8.09 -8.35
N PRO A 36 -13.23 7.52 -7.34
CA PRO A 36 -11.80 7.25 -7.44
C PRO A 36 -11.52 6.14 -8.46
N PRO A 37 -10.35 6.16 -9.12
CA PRO A 37 -9.97 5.10 -10.03
C PRO A 37 -9.69 3.79 -9.28
N THR A 38 -9.63 2.69 -10.03
CA THR A 38 -9.07 1.42 -9.55
C THR A 38 -7.65 1.63 -9.03
N CYS A 39 -7.34 1.05 -7.86
CA CYS A 39 -6.00 1.10 -7.30
C CYS A 39 -5.06 0.20 -8.12
N PRO A 40 -4.01 0.74 -8.76
CA PRO A 40 -3.15 -0.04 -9.66
C PRO A 40 -2.24 -1.04 -8.91
N PHE A 41 -2.08 -0.88 -7.59
CA PHE A 41 -1.21 -1.71 -6.77
C PHE A 41 -1.90 -2.96 -6.23
N GLN A 42 -3.22 -3.07 -6.41
CA GLN A 42 -3.98 -4.22 -5.93
C GLN A 42 -4.26 -5.17 -7.08
N ALA A 43 -4.04 -6.48 -6.86
CA ALA A 43 -4.38 -7.51 -7.85
C ALA A 43 -5.89 -7.59 -8.15
N ARG A 44 -6.74 -7.13 -7.22
CA ARG A 44 -8.18 -7.04 -7.42
C ARG A 44 -8.51 -5.65 -7.92
N GLU A 45 -9.33 -5.56 -8.97
CA GLU A 45 -9.83 -4.31 -9.57
C GLU A 45 -10.77 -3.55 -8.61
N ARG A 46 -10.23 -3.08 -7.48
CA ARG A 46 -10.95 -2.32 -6.47
C ARG A 46 -10.62 -0.85 -6.58
N ALA A 47 -11.65 -0.02 -6.43
CA ALA A 47 -11.49 1.43 -6.34
C ALA A 47 -10.56 1.81 -5.17
N CYS A 48 -9.80 2.89 -5.34
CA CYS A 48 -8.91 3.39 -4.29
C CYS A 48 -9.69 3.75 -3.02
N GLY A 49 -9.40 3.06 -1.91
CA GLY A 49 -10.08 3.27 -0.63
C GLY A 49 -9.53 4.42 0.22
N LYS A 50 -8.40 5.03 -0.17
CA LYS A 50 -7.78 6.11 0.62
C LYS A 50 -8.39 7.44 0.21
N LYS A 51 -9.13 8.09 1.13
CA LYS A 51 -9.63 9.46 0.95
C LYS A 51 -8.45 10.39 0.65
N GLY A 52 -8.48 11.03 -0.52
CA GLY A 52 -7.41 11.88 -1.03
C GLY A 52 -6.41 11.19 -1.98
N GLY A 53 -6.37 9.86 -2.07
CA GLY A 53 -5.62 9.13 -3.10
C GLY A 53 -4.09 9.21 -3.04
N VAL A 54 -3.51 9.81 -1.99
CA VAL A 54 -2.04 9.99 -1.91
C VAL A 54 -1.35 8.68 -1.56
N CYS A 55 -0.54 8.17 -2.49
CA CYS A 55 0.16 6.89 -2.34
C CYS A 55 1.51 7.06 -1.64
N SER A 56 2.23 8.12 -1.99
CA SER A 56 3.54 8.48 -1.43
C SER A 56 3.76 10.00 -1.43
N ILE A 57 4.70 10.44 -0.61
CA ILE A 57 5.15 11.84 -0.47
C ILE A 57 6.67 11.93 -0.60
N ALA A 58 7.21 13.06 -1.03
CA ALA A 58 8.65 13.25 -1.13
C ALA A 58 9.06 14.70 -0.83
N LEU A 59 10.29 14.86 -0.34
CA LEU A 59 11.04 16.10 -0.45
C LEU A 59 11.62 16.23 -1.87
N PRO A 60 11.83 17.45 -2.39
CA PRO A 60 12.47 17.64 -3.69
C PRO A 60 13.84 16.94 -3.75
N GLY A 61 14.06 16.13 -4.79
CA GLY A 61 15.33 15.42 -5.00
C GLY A 61 15.55 14.19 -4.10
N GLN A 62 14.56 13.79 -3.29
CA GLN A 62 14.65 12.61 -2.44
C GLN A 62 13.70 11.49 -2.91
N SER A 63 14.01 10.26 -2.49
CA SER A 63 13.16 9.10 -2.73
C SER A 63 11.80 9.26 -2.03
N PRO A 64 10.69 8.83 -2.67
CA PRO A 64 9.37 8.87 -2.06
C PRO A 64 9.25 7.99 -0.81
N VAL A 65 8.48 8.48 0.16
CA VAL A 65 8.03 7.75 1.34
C VAL A 65 6.58 7.30 1.10
N ILE A 66 6.35 5.99 1.16
CA ILE A 66 5.02 5.39 0.97
C ILE A 66 4.15 5.64 2.21
N ILE A 67 2.91 6.10 1.99
CA ILE A 67 1.95 6.41 3.07
C ILE A 67 0.58 5.71 2.88
N CYS A 68 0.47 4.87 1.86
CA CYS A 68 -0.70 4.07 1.57
C CYS A 68 -0.33 2.60 1.73
N PRO A 69 -0.96 1.84 2.64
CA PRO A 69 -0.69 0.42 2.80
C PRO A 69 -0.85 -0.37 1.49
N ARG A 70 -1.82 0.01 0.64
CA ARG A 70 -2.05 -0.65 -0.66
C ARG A 70 -0.91 -0.49 -1.65
N ARG A 71 -0.08 0.55 -1.52
CA ARG A 71 1.11 0.72 -2.37
C ARG A 71 2.12 -0.42 -2.14
N PHE A 72 2.13 -1.02 -0.95
CA PHE A 72 2.97 -2.17 -0.63
C PHE A 72 2.45 -3.50 -1.19
N ASP A 73 1.21 -3.54 -1.70
CA ASP A 73 0.65 -4.73 -2.35
C ASP A 73 1.21 -4.93 -3.79
N GLU A 74 1.91 -3.92 -4.35
CA GLU A 74 2.46 -4.00 -5.70
C GLU A 74 3.41 -5.19 -5.86
N GLY A 75 3.06 -6.12 -6.75
CA GLY A 75 3.88 -7.27 -7.09
C GLY A 75 4.29 -8.13 -5.87
N ASP A 76 3.42 -8.21 -4.85
CA ASP A 76 3.70 -8.90 -3.58
C ASP A 76 5.07 -8.51 -2.98
N MET A 77 5.42 -7.23 -3.09
CA MET A 77 6.71 -6.69 -2.64
C MET A 77 7.04 -7.05 -1.19
N ILE A 78 6.11 -6.81 -0.25
CA ILE A 78 6.36 -7.09 1.18
C ILE A 78 6.51 -8.59 1.46
N PRO A 79 5.60 -9.48 1.01
CA PRO A 79 5.80 -10.92 1.17
C PRO A 79 7.15 -11.43 0.66
N ARG A 80 7.58 -11.00 -0.54
CA ARG A 80 8.85 -11.41 -1.12
C ARG A 80 10.04 -10.94 -0.28
N TRP A 81 10.05 -9.66 0.12
CA TRP A 81 11.11 -9.13 0.97
C TRP A 81 11.19 -9.83 2.32
N LEU A 82 10.04 -10.11 2.95
CA LEU A 82 10.03 -10.85 4.20
C LEU A 82 10.55 -12.28 4.00
N GLY A 83 10.15 -12.97 2.93
CA GLY A 83 10.66 -14.28 2.56
C GLY A 83 12.17 -14.29 2.38
N GLU A 84 12.73 -13.29 1.69
CA GLU A 84 14.19 -13.12 1.52
C GLU A 84 14.91 -12.92 2.87
N ILE A 85 14.36 -12.09 3.76
CA ILE A 85 14.95 -11.80 5.07
C ILE A 85 14.98 -13.04 5.96
N VAL A 86 13.91 -13.83 5.97
CA VAL A 86 13.78 -15.01 6.83
C VAL A 86 14.33 -16.29 6.20
N GLY A 87 14.65 -16.27 4.90
CA GLY A 87 15.19 -17.41 4.17
C GLY A 87 14.15 -18.41 3.68
N PHE A 88 12.92 -17.97 3.38
CA PHE A 88 11.89 -18.84 2.80
C PHE A 88 12.00 -18.89 1.27
N SER A 89 11.90 -20.10 0.71
CA SER A 89 11.62 -20.27 -0.72
C SER A 89 10.11 -20.29 -0.94
N ASP A 90 9.61 -19.43 -1.82
CA ASP A 90 8.18 -19.31 -2.18
C ASP A 90 7.23 -19.10 -0.97
N PRO A 91 7.22 -17.90 -0.35
CA PRO A 91 6.49 -17.67 0.89
C PRO A 91 4.97 -17.72 0.69
N TYR A 92 4.30 -18.54 1.50
CA TYR A 92 2.86 -18.50 1.73
C TYR A 92 2.46 -17.25 2.51
N VAL A 93 1.33 -16.65 2.12
CA VAL A 93 0.85 -15.38 2.65
C VAL A 93 -0.54 -15.51 3.25
N ALA A 94 -0.67 -15.17 4.54
CA ALA A 94 -1.97 -14.98 5.20
C ALA A 94 -2.17 -13.50 5.55
N ARG A 95 -3.36 -12.96 5.26
CA ARG A 95 -3.69 -11.53 5.46
C ARG A 95 -4.85 -11.37 6.42
N GLU A 96 -4.82 -10.29 7.21
CA GLU A 96 -5.90 -9.92 8.14
C GLU A 96 -6.23 -11.05 9.14
N VAL A 97 -5.19 -11.67 9.71
CA VAL A 97 -5.34 -12.86 10.58
C VAL A 97 -5.72 -12.43 12.00
N PRO A 98 -6.87 -12.87 12.55
CA PRO A 98 -7.22 -12.57 13.93
C PRO A 98 -6.31 -13.33 14.90
N PHE A 99 -5.74 -12.63 15.89
CA PHE A 99 -4.74 -13.23 16.78
C PHE A 99 -5.15 -13.29 18.25
N MET A 100 -6.18 -12.55 18.67
CA MET A 100 -6.66 -12.51 20.06
C MET A 100 -8.17 -12.31 20.14
N ARG A 101 -8.78 -12.80 21.22
CA ARG A 101 -10.19 -12.57 21.57
C ARG A 101 -10.32 -12.03 22.98
N SER A 102 -11.26 -11.12 23.19
CA SER A 102 -11.65 -10.64 24.51
C SER A 102 -12.22 -11.81 25.33
N PRO A 103 -11.70 -12.12 26.52
CA PRO A 103 -12.26 -13.18 27.37
C PRO A 103 -13.65 -12.80 27.92
N THR A 104 -13.98 -11.51 27.94
CA THR A 104 -15.26 -10.99 28.44
C THR A 104 -16.34 -10.97 27.36
N THR A 105 -15.99 -10.60 26.12
CA THR A 105 -16.98 -10.38 25.04
C THR A 105 -16.89 -11.41 23.91
N GLY A 106 -15.84 -12.24 23.86
CA GLY A 106 -15.58 -13.19 22.77
C GLY A 106 -15.18 -12.57 21.43
N ARG A 107 -15.21 -11.23 21.31
CA ARG A 107 -14.88 -10.48 20.10
C ARG A 107 -13.38 -10.49 19.82
N GLU A 108 -13.01 -10.43 18.55
CA GLU A 108 -11.61 -10.26 18.12
C GLU A 108 -11.04 -8.96 18.70
N ALA A 109 -9.85 -9.04 19.31
CA ALA A 109 -9.16 -7.89 19.87
C ALA A 109 -8.36 -7.12 18.79
N GLY A 110 -8.06 -7.76 17.66
CA GLY A 110 -7.33 -7.18 16.55
C GLY A 110 -6.97 -8.22 15.49
N ARG A 111 -6.33 -7.74 14.42
CA ARG A 111 -5.83 -8.55 13.31
C ARG A 111 -4.38 -8.21 13.02
N ILE A 112 -3.63 -9.22 12.56
CA ILE A 112 -2.30 -9.08 11.99
C ILE A 112 -2.48 -8.87 10.49
N ASP A 113 -1.95 -7.77 9.96
CA ASP A 113 -2.14 -7.40 8.55
C ASP A 113 -1.57 -8.47 7.61
N LEU A 114 -0.40 -9.01 7.94
CA LEU A 114 0.35 -9.95 7.11
C LEU A 114 1.13 -10.94 7.98
N ILE A 115 0.99 -12.23 7.66
CA ILE A 115 1.85 -13.31 8.12
C ILE A 115 2.46 -13.98 6.89
N VAL A 116 3.77 -14.17 6.92
CA VAL A 116 4.49 -14.98 5.93
C VAL A 116 4.98 -16.27 6.57
N SER A 117 4.89 -17.35 5.81
CA SER A 117 5.40 -18.67 6.17
C SER A 117 6.01 -19.29 4.92
N GLY A 118 6.94 -20.22 5.06
CA GLY A 118 7.48 -20.94 3.92
C GLY A 118 8.32 -22.11 4.38
N ASP A 119 8.75 -22.91 3.42
CA ASP A 119 9.80 -23.89 3.65
C ASP A 119 11.15 -23.16 3.67
N ASP A 120 12.08 -23.64 4.47
CA ASP A 120 13.46 -23.15 4.45
C ASP A 120 14.01 -23.26 3.03
N ALA A 121 14.64 -22.20 2.54
CA ALA A 121 15.39 -22.27 1.29
C ALA A 121 16.42 -23.39 1.44
N ALA A 122 16.34 -24.40 0.56
CA ALA A 122 17.24 -25.55 0.59
C ALA A 122 18.68 -25.05 0.73
N SER A 123 19.39 -25.54 1.75
CA SER A 123 20.79 -25.20 1.97
C SER A 123 21.57 -25.64 0.74
N VAL A 124 22.00 -24.69 -0.10
CA VAL A 124 22.93 -24.94 -1.21
C VAL A 124 24.34 -25.08 -0.64
#